data_AF-A0AA88LD10-F1
#
_entry.id   AF-A0AA88LD10-F1
#
_cell.length_a   1.000
_cell.length_b   1.000
_cell.length_c   1.000
_cell.angle_alpha   90.00
_cell.angle_beta   90.00
_cell.angle_gamma   90.00
#
_symmetry.space_group_name_H-M   'P 1'
#
loop_
_entity.id
_entity.type
_entity.pdbx_description
1 polymer ?
#
loop_
_entity_poly.entity_id
_entity_poly.type
_entity_poly.pdbx_seq_one_letter_code
_entity_poly.pdbx_strand_id
1 'polypeptide(L)'
;MFRHRERRTVTWRSPDGRTANMIDYIIVGKRWKSSVLNTVSIARGNFDSGHVLVMSQPRLRIRKPQQPKKSLPRYCVDLLKNIETRN
;
A
#
# COMPACT_ATOMS: atom_id res chain seq x y z
N MET A 1 22.33 4.48 5.95
CA MET A 1 21.14 4.74 6.79
C MET A 1 20.89 6.24 6.77
N PHE A 2 19.65 6.70 6.70
CA PHE A 2 19.36 8.12 6.58
C PHE A 2 19.67 8.86 7.87
N ARG A 3 20.25 10.06 7.78
CA ARG A 3 20.52 10.90 8.95
C ARG A 3 19.35 11.85 9.13
N HIS A 4 18.56 11.62 10.17
CA HIS A 4 17.42 12.46 10.52
C HIS A 4 17.56 13.05 11.91
N ARG A 5 16.87 14.18 12.15
CA ARG A 5 16.65 14.67 13.51
C ARG A 5 15.74 13.67 14.23
N GLU A 6 15.94 13.49 15.53
CA GLU A 6 15.15 12.58 16.38
C GLU A 6 13.64 12.78 16.24
N ARG A 7 13.17 14.03 16.14
CA ARG A 7 11.75 14.33 15.90
C ARG A 7 11.15 13.70 14.63
N ARG A 8 11.98 13.29 13.67
CA ARG A 8 11.61 12.66 12.39
C ARG A 8 11.82 11.13 12.40
N THR A 9 12.25 10.56 13.52
CA THR A 9 12.39 9.10 13.71
C THR A 9 11.38 8.53 14.69
N VAL A 10 10.79 9.37 15.55
CA VAL A 10 9.70 8.98 16.46
C VAL A 10 8.44 8.64 15.68
N THR A 11 7.84 7.48 15.98
CA THR A 11 6.60 6.99 15.35
C THR A 11 5.44 6.90 16.35
N TRP A 12 5.72 6.98 17.65
CA TRP A 12 4.70 6.97 18.69
C TRP A 12 5.10 7.88 19.85
N ARG A 13 4.13 8.55 20.44
CA ARG A 13 4.26 9.36 21.65
C ARG A 13 3.23 8.94 22.68
N SER A 14 3.63 8.89 23.94
CA SER A 14 2.70 8.69 25.03
C SER A 14 1.72 9.86 25.15
N PRO A 15 0.50 9.64 25.66
CA PRO A 15 -0.48 10.70 25.87
C PRO A 15 0.03 11.83 26.80
N ASP A 16 0.90 11.50 27.76
CA ASP A 16 1.54 12.47 28.65
C ASP A 16 2.71 13.25 28.00
N GLY A 17 3.07 12.91 26.76
CA GLY A 17 4.14 13.53 25.98
C GLY A 17 5.56 13.21 26.46
N ARG A 18 5.74 12.38 27.50
CA ARG A 18 7.05 12.11 28.12
C ARG A 18 7.86 11.06 27.37
N THR A 19 7.19 10.13 26.72
CA THR A 19 7.81 9.00 26.04
C THR A 19 7.63 9.13 24.54
N ALA A 20 8.71 8.91 23.80
CA ALA A 20 8.74 8.91 22.35
C ALA A 20 9.48 7.67 21.86
N ASN A 21 8.81 6.82 21.09
CA ASN A 21 9.34 5.54 20.64
C ASN A 21 9.27 5.41 19.10
N MET A 22 10.07 4.47 18.56
CA MET A 22 9.99 4.01 17.18
C MET A 22 9.47 2.57 17.20
N ILE A 23 8.15 2.40 17.05
CA ILE A 23 7.47 1.10 17.11
C ILE A 23 6.81 0.70 15.79
N ASP A 24 6.75 1.62 14.82
CA ASP A 24 6.15 1.39 13.51
C ASP A 24 7.25 1.23 12.45
N TYR A 25 7.14 0.18 11.64
CA TYR A 25 8.18 -0.19 10.68
C TYR A 25 7.60 -0.45 9.29
N ILE A 26 8.26 0.06 8.26
CA ILE A 26 8.00 -0.29 6.86
C ILE A 26 9.07 -1.31 6.45
N ILE A 27 8.66 -2.56 6.28
CA ILE A 27 9.58 -3.66 5.93
C ILE A 27 9.77 -3.69 4.41
N VAL A 28 11.03 -3.72 3.97
CA VAL A 28 11.41 -3.81 2.55
C VAL A 28 12.31 -5.01 2.35
N GLY A 29 12.02 -5.81 1.33
CA GLY A 29 12.85 -6.97 0.97
C GLY A 29 14.29 -6.54 0.66
N LYS A 30 15.28 -7.36 1.08
CA LYS A 30 16.73 -7.06 0.94
C LYS A 30 17.13 -6.65 -0.48
N ARG A 31 16.52 -7.28 -1.49
CA ARG A 31 16.69 -6.99 -2.93
C ARG A 31 16.42 -5.53 -3.31
N TRP A 32 15.54 -4.86 -2.57
CA TRP A 32 15.04 -3.51 -2.85
C TRP A 32 15.51 -2.46 -1.84
N LYS A 33 16.41 -2.83 -0.91
CA LYS A 33 16.91 -1.91 0.13
C LYS A 33 17.47 -0.60 -0.44
N SER A 34 18.20 -0.68 -1.55
CA SER A 34 18.78 0.48 -2.24
C SER A 34 17.77 1.34 -3.01
N SER A 35 16.53 0.86 -3.18
CA SER A 35 15.47 1.63 -3.84
C SER A 35 14.80 2.64 -2.91
N VAL A 36 14.95 2.48 -1.60
CA VAL A 36 14.38 3.42 -0.62
C VAL A 36 15.26 4.66 -0.59
N LEU A 37 14.72 5.80 -1.01
CA LEU A 37 15.44 7.07 -1.05
C LEU A 37 15.44 7.77 0.31
N ASN A 38 14.38 7.59 1.08
CA ASN A 38 14.18 8.25 2.37
C ASN A 38 13.05 7.56 3.15
N THR A 39 13.11 7.62 4.49
CA THR A 39 12.00 7.22 5.36
C THR A 39 11.96 8.17 6.56
N VAL A 40 10.84 8.86 6.76
CA VAL A 40 10.67 9.88 7.81
C VAL A 40 9.32 9.74 8.48
N SER A 41 9.25 10.05 9.77
CA SER A 41 7.98 10.32 10.42
C SER A 41 7.49 11.73 10.11
N ILE A 42 6.18 11.85 9.89
CA ILE A 42 5.51 13.08 9.49
C ILE A 42 4.43 13.37 10.53
N ALA A 43 4.71 14.35 11.37
CA ALA A 43 3.72 14.95 12.25
C ALA A 43 2.86 15.92 11.42
N ARG A 44 1.75 15.44 10.86
CA ARG A 44 0.73 16.26 10.20
C ARG A 44 -0.66 15.85 10.69
N GLY A 45 -1.29 16.70 11.51
CA GLY A 45 -2.66 16.52 11.99
C GLY A 45 -2.78 15.81 13.34
N ASN A 46 -3.89 16.08 14.03
CA ASN A 46 -4.22 15.53 15.34
C ASN A 46 -4.59 14.05 15.22
N PHE A 47 -3.62 13.16 15.48
CA PHE A 47 -3.89 11.74 15.67
C PHE A 47 -4.03 11.49 17.17
N ASP A 48 -5.27 11.34 17.61
CA ASP A 48 -5.67 11.12 19.01
C ASP A 48 -5.10 9.81 19.62
N SER A 49 -4.45 8.98 18.81
CA SER A 49 -3.83 7.72 19.25
C SER A 49 -2.35 7.84 19.65
N GLY A 50 -1.75 9.03 19.57
CA GLY A 50 -0.32 9.23 19.85
C GLY A 50 0.62 8.67 18.77
N HIS A 51 0.08 8.01 17.74
CA HIS A 51 0.86 7.55 16.59
C HIS A 51 1.20 8.70 15.63
N VAL A 52 2.39 8.61 15.04
CA VAL A 52 2.89 9.52 14.03
C VAL A 52 2.99 8.75 12.72
N LEU A 53 2.46 9.34 11.64
CA LEU A 53 2.54 8.75 10.33
C LEU A 53 4.00 8.52 9.90
N VAL A 54 4.32 7.31 9.43
CA VAL A 54 5.62 6.98 8.84
C VAL A 54 5.49 6.97 7.33
N MET A 55 6.35 7.72 6.64
CA MET A 55 6.37 7.80 5.19
C MET A 55 7.71 7.33 4.65
N SER A 56 7.68 6.44 3.67
CA SER A 56 8.86 6.01 2.90
C SER A 56 8.74 6.45 1.45
N GLN A 57 9.88 6.76 0.83
CA GLN A 57 9.99 7.18 -0.57
C GLN A 57 10.76 6.13 -1.39
N PRO A 58 10.11 5.01 -1.79
CA PRO A 58 10.74 4.02 -2.65
C PRO A 58 10.75 4.47 -4.12
N ARG A 59 11.87 4.29 -4.80
CA ARG A 59 12.02 4.48 -6.25
C ARG A 59 11.85 3.14 -6.95
N LEU A 60 10.60 2.75 -7.21
CA LEU A 60 10.24 1.47 -7.82
C LEU A 60 9.27 1.68 -9.00
N ARG A 61 9.34 0.80 -10.00
CA ARG A 61 8.33 0.70 -11.05
C ARG A 61 7.34 -0.39 -10.67
N ILE A 62 6.13 0.01 -10.29
CA ILE A 62 5.05 -0.93 -9.97
C ILE A 62 4.39 -1.36 -11.27
N ARG A 63 4.27 -2.68 -11.49
CA ARG A 63 3.48 -3.22 -12.59
C ARG A 63 2.06 -3.49 -12.09
N LYS A 64 1.06 -3.12 -12.89
CA LYS A 64 -0.32 -3.53 -12.62
C LYS A 64 -0.41 -5.05 -12.83
N PRO A 65 -1.10 -5.80 -11.94
CA PRO A 65 -1.37 -7.20 -12.20
C PRO A 65 -2.17 -7.30 -13.50
N GLN A 66 -1.81 -8.24 -14.37
CA GLN A 66 -2.61 -8.56 -15.54
C GLN A 66 -3.90 -9.20 -15.03
N GLN A 67 -5.04 -8.52 -15.24
CA GLN A 67 -6.31 -9.19 -15.03
C GLN A 67 -6.48 -10.21 -16.17
N PRO A 68 -6.85 -11.47 -15.87
CA PRO A 68 -7.26 -12.38 -16.92
C PRO A 68 -8.38 -11.70 -17.71
N LYS A 69 -8.28 -11.71 -19.04
CA LYS A 69 -9.37 -11.25 -19.89
C LYS A 69 -10.61 -12.04 -19.47
N LYS A 70 -11.65 -11.38 -18.99
CA LYS A 70 -12.96 -12.02 -18.83
C LYS A 70 -13.38 -12.47 -20.22
N SER A 71 -13.21 -13.75 -20.54
CA SER A 71 -13.81 -14.29 -21.75
C SER A 71 -15.32 -14.14 -21.58
N LEU A 72 -15.98 -13.56 -22.59
CA LEU A 72 -17.43 -13.64 -22.63
C LEU A 72 -17.81 -15.12 -22.52
N PRO A 73 -18.80 -15.47 -21.67
CA PRO A 73 -19.31 -16.84 -21.65
C PRO A 73 -19.69 -17.24 -23.08
N ARG A 74 -19.17 -18.39 -23.53
CA ARG A 74 -19.51 -18.93 -24.83
C ARG A 74 -20.91 -19.54 -24.72
N TYR A 75 -21.92 -18.81 -25.16
CA TYR A 75 -23.29 -19.32 -25.24
C TYR A 75 -23.40 -20.28 -26.42
N CYS A 76 -23.93 -21.48 -26.19
CA CYS A 76 -24.30 -22.41 -27.25
C CYS A 76 -25.58 -21.88 -27.93
N VAL A 77 -25.40 -21.11 -29.00
CA VAL A 77 -26.51 -20.47 -29.73
C VAL A 77 -27.16 -21.38 -30.78
N ASP A 78 -26.75 -22.65 -30.85
CA ASP A 78 -27.23 -23.56 -31.88
C ASP A 78 -28.73 -23.83 -31.77
N LEU A 79 -29.25 -23.87 -30.54
CA LEU A 79 -30.68 -23.99 -30.26
C LEU A 79 -31.48 -22.70 -30.57
N LEU A 80 -30.83 -21.53 -30.63
CA LEU A 80 -31.49 -20.25 -30.94
C LEU A 80 -31.71 -20.04 -32.44
N LYS A 81 -31.11 -20.87 -33.29
CA LYS A 81 -31.27 -20.82 -34.74
C LYS A 81 -32.47 -21.62 -35.24
N ASN A 82 -33.06 -22.46 -34.39
CA ASN A 82 -34.21 -23.27 -34.76
C ASN A 82 -35.48 -22.41 -34.68
N ILE A 83 -36.10 -22.18 -35.84
CA ILE A 83 -37.33 -21.39 -35.98
C ILE A 83 -38.51 -22.07 -35.25
N GLU A 84 -38.50 -23.39 -35.14
CA GLU A 84 -39.55 -24.17 -34.47
C GLU A 84 -39.57 -24.02 -32.94
N THR A 85 -38.47 -23.55 -32.33
CA THR A 85 -38.37 -23.32 -30.87
C THR A 85 -38.62 -21.88 -30.45
N ARG A 86 -39.00 -21.00 -31.38
CA ARG A 86 -39.39 -19.61 -31.08
C ARG A 86 -40.87 -19.59 -30.67
N ASN A 87 -41.13 -19.60 -29.37
CA ASN A 87 -42.44 -19.27 -28.80
C ASN A 87 -42.83 -17.82 -29.09
#